data_AF-A0A165VYM5-F1
#
_entry.id   AF-A0A165VYM5-F1
#
_cell.length_a   1.000
_cell.length_b   1.000
_cell.length_c   1.000
_cell.angle_alpha   90.00
_cell.angle_beta   90.00
_cell.angle_gamma   90.00
#
_symmetry.space_group_name_H-M   'P 1'
#
loop_
_entity.id
_entity.type
_entity.pdbx_description
1 polymer ?
#
loop_
_entity_poly.entity_id
_entity_poly.type
_entity_poly.pdbx_seq_one_letter_code
_entity_poly.pdbx_strand_id
1 'polypeptide(L)'
;MQSDGQWEKLLWKNQSFPDNYVPDSFLSSLIRNANFRPYSYLSLVLTSGAIVQQLATIFIFLAIFVNLKERILDPRILVWLSIAAFILGHTIWERLDLYRSDTHARRTDRAKAVKSSILVFLALLALSPVLKTLTAATSSDSIWALSSCLFVFNVVFADYSPGFSIGLVRERLTSVLSMNAAISSSVVLASRLSDDLAVFALMLFSVQVFALFPILRHKLQVAPAIVQIILTVLLAGLSIRLASPLSTTVVFILGIMFMFVTFVGPWVLFWSQRYKNEIRGPWDVAVPKVN
;
A
#
# COMPACT_ATOMS: atom_id res chain seq x y z
N MET A 1 8.12 -36.33 59.49
CA MET A 1 8.51 -36.73 58.14
C MET A 1 7.60 -35.98 57.17
N GLN A 2 7.98 -34.75 56.81
CA GLN A 2 7.31 -34.04 55.73
C GLN A 2 7.72 -34.77 54.46
N SER A 3 6.76 -35.29 53.72
CA SER A 3 7.00 -35.77 52.36
C SER A 3 7.71 -34.65 51.61
N ASP A 4 8.94 -34.87 51.16
CA ASP A 4 9.62 -33.96 50.25
C ASP A 4 8.75 -33.84 49.00
N GLY A 5 7.93 -32.79 49.00
CA GLY A 5 6.93 -32.55 47.98
C GLY A 5 7.65 -32.30 46.66
N GLN A 6 7.12 -32.88 45.58
CA GLN A 6 7.58 -32.56 44.25
C GLN A 6 7.54 -31.04 44.04
N TRP A 7 8.62 -30.46 43.54
CA TRP A 7 8.71 -29.02 43.27
C TRP A 7 7.54 -28.57 42.38
N GLU A 8 6.87 -27.49 42.77
CA GLU A 8 5.72 -26.91 42.06
C GLU A 8 6.04 -25.51 41.54
N LYS A 9 5.61 -25.18 40.33
CA LYS A 9 5.83 -23.85 39.73
C LYS A 9 4.81 -22.82 40.24
N LEU A 10 4.84 -22.52 41.54
CA LEU A 10 3.96 -21.55 42.20
C LEU A 10 4.81 -20.51 42.94
N LEU A 11 4.81 -19.27 42.43
CA LEU A 11 5.63 -18.19 42.98
C LEU A 11 5.18 -17.72 44.38
N TRP A 12 3.94 -18.02 44.76
CA TRP A 12 3.30 -17.54 46.00
C TRP A 12 3.33 -18.58 47.14
N LYS A 13 3.72 -19.83 46.86
CA LYS A 13 3.75 -20.92 47.84
C LYS A 13 5.17 -21.11 48.35
N ASN A 14 5.35 -21.09 49.67
CA ASN A 14 6.66 -21.33 50.27
C ASN A 14 7.02 -22.83 50.18
N GLN A 15 8.19 -23.16 49.65
CA GLN A 15 8.63 -24.52 49.32
C GLN A 15 10.04 -24.77 49.91
N SER A 16 10.41 -26.03 50.13
CA SER A 16 11.70 -26.42 50.72
C SER A 16 12.90 -26.32 49.76
N PHE A 17 12.69 -25.86 48.53
CA PHE A 17 13.72 -25.70 47.51
C PHE A 17 14.25 -24.26 47.50
N PRO A 18 15.55 -24.05 47.21
CA PRO A 18 16.10 -22.70 47.09
C PRO A 18 15.45 -21.95 45.91
N ASP A 19 15.39 -20.61 46.00
CA ASP A 19 14.72 -19.76 44.99
C ASP A 19 15.27 -19.95 43.56
N ASN A 20 16.54 -20.36 43.43
CA ASN A 20 17.20 -20.62 42.14
C ASN A 20 17.13 -22.09 41.70
N TYR A 21 16.31 -22.92 42.34
CA TYR A 21 16.18 -24.32 41.98
C TYR A 21 15.48 -24.48 40.62
N VAL A 22 16.14 -25.20 39.70
CA VAL A 22 15.61 -25.56 38.39
C VAL A 22 15.41 -27.07 38.37
N PRO A 23 14.18 -27.58 38.11
CA PRO A 23 13.95 -29.02 38.06
C PRO A 23 14.59 -29.64 36.81
N ASP A 24 14.99 -30.91 36.89
CA ASP A 24 15.55 -31.64 35.73
C ASP A 24 14.56 -31.75 34.55
N SER A 25 13.26 -31.71 34.84
CA SER A 25 12.19 -31.66 33.83
C SER A 25 12.05 -30.30 33.15
N PHE A 26 12.79 -29.26 33.56
CA PHE A 26 12.66 -27.91 33.02
C PHE A 26 12.79 -27.87 31.49
N LEU A 27 13.85 -28.48 30.95
CA LEU A 27 14.07 -28.51 29.50
C LEU A 27 13.10 -29.42 28.76
N SER A 28 12.45 -30.37 29.46
CA SER A 28 11.43 -31.24 28.85
C SER A 28 10.15 -30.50 28.46
N SER A 29 9.91 -29.34 29.08
CA SER A 29 8.74 -28.48 28.82
C SER A 29 8.95 -27.46 27.69
N LEU A 30 10.07 -27.54 26.98
CA LEU A 30 10.38 -26.69 25.83
C LEU A 30 9.51 -27.05 24.62
N ILE A 31 8.72 -26.08 24.16
CA ILE A 31 7.91 -26.20 22.95
C ILE A 31 8.58 -25.38 21.86
N ARG A 32 9.04 -26.05 20.80
CA ARG A 32 9.53 -25.35 19.60
C ARG A 32 8.35 -25.01 18.70
N ASN A 33 8.34 -23.79 18.17
CA ASN A 33 7.44 -23.33 17.10
C ASN A 33 5.95 -23.43 17.44
N ALA A 34 5.57 -23.18 18.70
CA ALA A 34 4.18 -23.26 19.17
C ALA A 34 3.19 -22.41 18.36
N ASN A 35 3.61 -21.25 17.84
CA ASN A 35 2.76 -20.34 17.05
C ASN A 35 3.07 -20.38 15.55
N PHE A 36 3.81 -21.37 15.06
CA PHE A 36 4.17 -21.42 13.65
C PHE A 36 2.94 -21.72 12.79
N ARG A 37 2.48 -20.72 12.05
CA ARG A 37 1.45 -20.86 11.01
C ARG A 37 2.15 -20.77 9.65
N PRO A 38 2.30 -21.88 8.91
CA PRO A 38 2.93 -21.84 7.59
C PRO A 38 2.06 -21.04 6.63
N TYR A 39 2.66 -20.05 5.97
CA TYR A 39 1.97 -19.36 4.87
C TYR A 39 2.02 -20.22 3.61
N SER A 40 0.90 -20.34 2.92
CA SER A 40 0.88 -20.94 1.58
C SER A 40 1.51 -19.98 0.57
N TYR A 41 2.30 -20.53 -0.36
CA TYR A 41 2.97 -19.73 -1.38
C TYR A 41 1.99 -18.86 -2.18
N LEU A 42 0.84 -19.41 -2.56
CA LEU A 42 -0.19 -18.66 -3.30
C LEU A 42 -0.77 -17.49 -2.51
N SER A 43 -0.94 -17.64 -1.19
CA SER A 43 -1.38 -16.53 -0.34
C SER A 43 -0.34 -15.41 -0.31
N LEU A 44 0.95 -15.75 -0.25
CA LEU A 44 2.04 -14.76 -0.32
C LEU A 44 2.05 -14.04 -1.68
N VAL A 45 1.89 -14.78 -2.79
CA VAL A 45 1.80 -14.20 -4.13
C VAL A 45 0.61 -13.23 -4.25
N LEU A 46 -0.57 -13.61 -3.78
CA LEU A 46 -1.74 -12.73 -3.76
C LEU A 46 -1.48 -11.45 -2.96
N THR A 47 -0.90 -11.56 -1.75
CA THR A 47 -0.56 -10.39 -0.93
C THR A 47 0.51 -9.51 -1.57
N SER A 48 1.48 -10.09 -2.30
CA SER A 48 2.51 -9.32 -3.02
C SER A 48 1.92 -8.49 -4.17
N GLY A 49 0.75 -8.88 -4.69
CA GLY A 49 0.04 -8.12 -5.72
C GLY A 49 -0.29 -6.69 -5.28
N ALA A 50 -0.51 -6.47 -3.99
CA ALA A 50 -0.67 -5.14 -3.40
C ALA A 50 0.55 -4.24 -3.70
N ILE A 51 1.76 -4.77 -3.57
CA ILE A 51 3.01 -4.04 -3.82
C ILE A 51 3.16 -3.75 -5.32
N VAL A 52 2.87 -4.75 -6.16
CA VAL A 52 2.91 -4.60 -7.62
C VAL A 52 1.93 -3.53 -8.10
N GLN A 53 0.73 -3.48 -7.54
CA GLN A 53 -0.26 -2.43 -7.85
C GLN A 53 0.30 -1.04 -7.53
N GLN A 54 0.94 -0.84 -6.37
CA GLN A 54 1.51 0.46 -6.01
C GLN A 54 2.64 0.87 -6.96
N LEU A 55 3.55 -0.05 -7.28
CA LEU A 55 4.62 0.20 -8.24
C LEU A 55 4.07 0.51 -9.64
N ALA A 56 3.16 -0.33 -10.14
CA ALA A 56 2.51 -0.12 -11.44
C ALA A 56 1.81 1.24 -11.52
N THR A 57 1.19 1.65 -10.42
CA THR A 57 0.51 2.94 -10.30
C THR A 57 1.48 4.12 -10.44
N ILE A 58 2.64 4.07 -9.78
CA ILE A 58 3.71 5.07 -9.92
C ILE A 58 4.24 5.09 -11.37
N PHE A 59 4.48 3.93 -11.97
CA PHE A 59 4.99 3.86 -13.34
C PHE A 59 3.97 4.29 -14.39
N ILE A 60 2.68 4.04 -14.19
CA ILE A 60 1.61 4.61 -15.03
C ILE A 60 1.65 6.13 -14.95
N PHE A 61 1.75 6.70 -13.75
CA PHE A 61 1.86 8.14 -13.55
C PHE A 61 3.09 8.72 -14.25
N LEU A 62 4.27 8.12 -14.05
CA LEU A 62 5.50 8.54 -14.71
C LEU A 62 5.42 8.44 -16.24
N ALA A 63 4.86 7.34 -16.77
CA ALA A 63 4.67 7.18 -18.21
C ALA A 63 3.75 8.27 -18.78
N ILE A 64 2.62 8.55 -18.11
CA ILE A 64 1.72 9.63 -18.53
C ILE A 64 2.42 10.99 -18.47
N PHE A 65 3.17 11.28 -17.40
CA PHE A 65 3.96 12.50 -17.29
C PHE A 65 4.93 12.66 -18.46
N VAL A 66 5.70 11.62 -18.80
CA VAL A 66 6.66 11.72 -19.90
C VAL A 66 5.93 11.85 -21.25
N ASN A 67 4.86 11.10 -21.49
CA ASN A 67 4.06 11.26 -22.72
C ASN A 67 3.47 12.68 -22.87
N LEU A 68 3.10 13.32 -21.76
CA LEU A 68 2.62 14.69 -21.73
C LEU A 68 3.75 15.70 -21.95
N LYS A 69 4.92 15.45 -21.38
CA LYS A 69 6.15 16.26 -21.57
C LYS A 69 6.63 16.22 -23.03
N GLU A 70 6.64 15.04 -23.65
CA GLU A 70 7.02 14.84 -25.05
C GLU A 70 5.91 15.21 -26.05
N ARG A 71 4.77 15.74 -25.58
CA ARG A 71 3.60 16.15 -26.38
C ARG A 71 3.00 15.04 -27.26
N ILE A 72 3.20 13.78 -26.86
CA ILE A 72 2.62 12.60 -27.53
C ILE A 72 1.14 12.45 -27.12
N LEU A 73 0.83 12.75 -25.87
CA LEU A 73 -0.53 12.68 -25.33
C LEU A 73 -1.15 14.07 -25.23
N ASP A 74 -2.33 14.26 -25.83
CA ASP A 74 -3.12 15.48 -25.65
C ASP A 74 -3.65 15.57 -24.20
N PRO A 75 -3.37 16.65 -23.46
CA PRO A 75 -3.91 16.88 -22.12
C PRO A 75 -5.43 16.73 -22.02
N ARG A 76 -6.18 17.08 -23.07
CA ARG A 76 -7.66 17.01 -23.09
C ARG A 76 -8.15 15.58 -22.97
N ILE A 77 -7.48 14.65 -23.65
CA ILE A 77 -7.79 13.22 -23.59
C ILE A 77 -7.59 12.71 -22.17
N LEU A 78 -6.50 13.12 -21.52
CA LEU A 78 -6.23 12.74 -20.14
C LEU A 78 -7.32 13.26 -19.18
N VAL A 79 -7.80 14.49 -19.35
CA VAL A 79 -8.91 15.02 -18.55
C VAL A 79 -10.19 14.20 -18.72
N TRP A 80 -10.57 13.87 -19.96
CA TRP A 80 -11.76 13.04 -20.22
C TRP A 80 -11.61 11.62 -19.65
N LEU A 81 -10.44 11.01 -19.80
CA LEU A 81 -10.12 9.72 -19.19
C LEU A 81 -10.20 9.79 -17.66
N SER A 82 -9.70 10.86 -17.05
CA SER A 82 -9.80 11.10 -15.62
C SER A 82 -11.25 11.25 -15.16
N ILE A 83 -12.09 11.99 -15.87
CA ILE A 83 -13.52 12.11 -15.54
C ILE A 83 -14.20 10.75 -15.63
N ALA A 84 -13.95 9.99 -16.70
CA ALA A 84 -14.49 8.64 -16.87
C ALA A 84 -14.03 7.69 -15.75
N ALA A 85 -12.74 7.71 -15.41
CA ALA A 85 -12.17 6.91 -14.33
C ALA A 85 -12.75 7.27 -12.96
N PHE A 86 -13.00 8.55 -12.70
CA PHE A 86 -13.66 9.00 -11.46
C PHE A 86 -15.09 8.47 -11.37
N ILE A 87 -15.87 8.57 -12.46
CA ILE A 87 -17.24 8.04 -12.49
C ILE A 87 -17.23 6.53 -12.30
N LEU A 88 -16.37 5.80 -13.00
CA LEU A 88 -16.21 4.35 -12.85
C LEU A 88 -15.84 3.98 -11.41
N GLY A 89 -14.82 4.63 -10.84
CA GLY A 89 -14.39 4.41 -9.45
C GLY A 89 -15.52 4.67 -8.45
N HIS A 90 -16.28 5.76 -8.63
CA HIS A 90 -17.43 6.08 -7.79
C HIS A 90 -18.55 5.03 -7.92
N THR A 91 -18.85 4.54 -9.13
CA THR A 91 -19.84 3.47 -9.31
C THR A 91 -19.41 2.16 -8.66
N ILE A 92 -18.12 1.79 -8.76
CA ILE A 92 -17.57 0.60 -8.09
C ILE A 92 -17.66 0.76 -6.58
N TRP A 93 -17.28 1.93 -6.06
CA TRP A 93 -17.39 2.27 -4.64
C TRP A 93 -18.81 2.09 -4.13
N GLU A 94 -19.79 2.67 -4.83
CA GLU A 94 -21.19 2.56 -4.46
C GLU A 94 -21.72 1.11 -4.53
N ARG A 95 -21.27 0.30 -5.49
CA ARG A 95 -21.64 -1.12 -5.59
C ARG A 95 -21.09 -1.93 -4.43
N LEU A 96 -19.88 -1.61 -3.96
CA LEU A 96 -19.26 -2.25 -2.80
C LEU A 96 -19.91 -1.81 -1.48
N ASP A 97 -20.30 -0.54 -1.35
CA ASP A 97 -20.98 -0.02 -0.16
C ASP A 97 -22.48 -0.40 -0.09
N LEU A 98 -23.13 -0.63 -1.23
CA LEU A 98 -24.51 -1.15 -1.34
C LEU A 98 -24.70 -2.48 -0.60
N TYR A 99 -23.64 -3.29 -0.51
CA TYR A 99 -23.66 -4.55 0.21
C TYR A 99 -23.60 -4.37 1.74
N ARG A 100 -23.31 -3.16 2.25
CA ARG A 100 -22.93 -2.94 3.66
C ARG A 100 -23.80 -1.98 4.48
N SER A 101 -24.58 -1.04 3.92
CA SER A 101 -25.21 0.00 4.78
C SER A 101 -26.48 0.74 4.25
N ASP A 102 -27.17 1.37 5.20
CA ASP A 102 -28.47 2.08 5.17
C ASP A 102 -28.65 3.21 4.13
N THR A 103 -29.89 3.44 3.71
CA THR A 103 -30.27 4.32 2.58
C THR A 103 -30.20 5.83 2.85
N HIS A 104 -30.43 6.28 4.09
CA HIS A 104 -30.49 7.72 4.42
C HIS A 104 -29.12 8.39 4.51
N ALA A 105 -28.11 7.74 5.11
CA ALA A 105 -26.73 8.24 5.17
C ALA A 105 -26.11 8.44 3.78
N ARG A 106 -26.56 7.65 2.80
CA ARG A 106 -26.02 7.66 1.45
C ARG A 106 -26.28 8.94 0.67
N ARG A 107 -27.44 9.60 0.87
CA ARG A 107 -27.77 10.83 0.13
C ARG A 107 -26.92 12.01 0.59
N THR A 108 -26.67 12.11 1.89
CA THR A 108 -25.80 13.14 2.48
C THR A 108 -24.35 12.94 2.08
N ASP A 109 -23.87 11.70 2.06
CA ASP A 109 -22.49 11.38 1.67
C ASP A 109 -22.23 11.66 0.18
N ARG A 110 -23.21 11.35 -0.70
CA ARG A 110 -23.15 11.69 -2.12
C ARG A 110 -23.02 13.19 -2.36
N ALA A 111 -23.87 13.99 -1.71
CA ALA A 111 -23.82 15.45 -1.87
C ALA A 111 -22.48 16.02 -1.39
N LYS A 112 -21.95 15.50 -0.29
CA LYS A 112 -20.64 15.87 0.23
C LYS A 112 -19.50 15.49 -0.72
N ALA A 113 -19.53 14.29 -1.29
CA ALA A 113 -18.54 13.80 -2.24
C ALA A 113 -18.54 14.58 -3.56
N VAL A 114 -19.73 14.89 -4.10
CA VAL A 114 -19.85 15.72 -5.31
C VAL A 114 -19.33 17.14 -5.04
N LYS A 115 -19.73 17.74 -3.91
CA LYS A 115 -19.25 19.07 -3.50
C LYS A 115 -17.73 19.10 -3.36
N SER A 116 -17.13 18.12 -2.68
CA SER A 116 -15.67 18.07 -2.51
C SER A 116 -14.94 17.84 -3.83
N SER A 117 -15.48 17.00 -4.71
CA SER A 117 -14.87 16.72 -6.02
C SER A 117 -14.90 17.95 -6.93
N ILE A 118 -16.02 18.68 -6.96
CA ILE A 118 -16.12 19.96 -7.69
C ILE A 118 -15.13 20.97 -7.11
N LEU A 119 -15.03 21.07 -5.79
CA LEU A 119 -14.11 21.99 -5.13
C LEU A 119 -12.65 21.67 -5.48
N VAL A 120 -12.24 20.40 -5.44
CA VAL A 120 -10.89 19.98 -5.83
C VAL A 120 -10.64 20.27 -7.31
N PHE A 121 -11.60 19.99 -8.20
CA PHE A 121 -11.47 20.28 -9.63
C PHE A 121 -11.26 21.76 -9.90
N LEU A 122 -12.10 22.62 -9.32
CA LEU A 122 -12.00 24.08 -9.47
C LEU A 122 -10.72 24.64 -8.85
N ALA A 123 -10.33 24.13 -7.67
CA ALA A 123 -9.08 24.51 -7.03
C ALA A 123 -7.87 24.16 -7.90
N LEU A 124 -7.77 22.93 -8.41
CA LEU A 124 -6.67 22.53 -9.29
C LEU A 124 -6.63 23.36 -10.58
N LEU A 125 -7.79 23.70 -11.14
CA LEU A 125 -7.88 24.54 -12.33
C LEU A 125 -7.32 25.94 -12.04
N ALA A 126 -7.74 26.55 -10.93
CA ALA A 126 -7.26 27.87 -10.53
C ALA A 126 -5.77 27.90 -10.13
N LEU A 127 -5.29 26.85 -9.46
CA LEU A 127 -3.91 26.75 -8.99
C LEU A 127 -2.94 26.25 -10.07
N SER A 128 -3.41 25.75 -11.22
CA SER A 128 -2.54 25.17 -12.25
C SER A 128 -1.37 26.07 -12.68
N PRO A 129 -1.58 27.38 -12.96
CA PRO A 129 -0.47 28.28 -13.32
C PRO A 129 0.55 28.47 -12.19
N VAL A 130 0.09 28.42 -10.94
CA VAL A 130 0.96 28.50 -9.75
C VAL A 130 1.76 27.22 -9.59
N LEU A 131 1.14 26.05 -9.75
CA LEU A 131 1.81 24.75 -9.66
C LEU A 131 2.88 24.59 -10.74
N LYS A 132 2.60 25.10 -11.95
CA LYS A 132 3.57 25.17 -13.05
C LYS A 132 4.81 25.99 -12.69
N THR A 133 4.62 27.13 -12.04
CA THR A 133 5.71 28.08 -11.78
C THR A 133 6.46 27.81 -10.47
N LEU A 134 5.87 27.05 -9.55
CA LEU A 134 6.39 26.83 -8.19
C LEU A 134 7.85 26.34 -8.13
N THR A 135 8.20 25.38 -8.99
CA THR A 135 9.56 24.80 -9.05
C THR A 135 10.18 24.98 -10.43
N ALA A 136 9.71 25.96 -11.21
CA ALA A 136 10.22 26.27 -12.54
C ALA A 136 11.69 26.72 -12.53
N ALA A 137 12.10 27.48 -11.51
CA ALA A 137 13.47 27.98 -11.37
C ALA A 137 14.49 26.91 -10.93
N THR A 138 14.04 25.76 -10.43
CA THR A 138 14.91 24.66 -10.01
C THR A 138 15.42 23.88 -11.22
N SER A 139 16.66 23.39 -11.17
CA SER A 139 17.25 22.58 -12.22
C SER A 139 16.51 21.25 -12.41
N SER A 140 16.42 20.79 -13.66
CA SER A 140 15.71 19.55 -14.03
C SER A 140 16.30 18.32 -13.33
N ASP A 141 17.63 18.24 -13.19
CA ASP A 141 18.30 17.08 -12.58
C ASP A 141 17.92 16.94 -11.10
N SER A 142 17.88 18.06 -10.38
CA SER A 142 17.43 18.09 -8.98
C SER A 142 15.96 17.69 -8.85
N ILE A 143 15.11 18.07 -9.81
CA ILE A 143 13.69 17.68 -9.83
C ILE A 143 13.53 16.17 -10.05
N TRP A 144 14.29 15.57 -10.96
CA TRP A 144 14.28 14.12 -11.16
C TRP A 144 14.79 13.37 -9.93
N ALA A 145 15.84 13.87 -9.27
CA ALA A 145 16.35 13.27 -8.04
C ALA A 145 15.34 13.39 -6.88
N LEU A 146 14.77 14.57 -6.67
CA LEU A 146 13.79 14.83 -5.62
C LEU A 146 12.51 14.01 -5.83
N SER A 147 11.98 13.97 -7.05
CA SER A 147 10.80 13.15 -7.37
C SER A 147 11.05 11.67 -7.17
N SER A 148 12.24 11.17 -7.55
CA SER A 148 12.64 9.78 -7.30
C SER A 148 12.66 9.47 -5.80
N CYS A 149 13.25 10.35 -4.98
CA CYS A 149 13.26 10.21 -3.52
C CYS A 149 11.84 10.22 -2.93
N LEU A 150 10.98 11.12 -3.39
CA LEU A 150 9.58 11.21 -2.95
C LEU A 150 8.76 9.98 -3.35
N PHE A 151 8.98 9.42 -4.54
CA PHE A 151 8.34 8.15 -4.93
C PHE A 151 8.86 6.97 -4.12
N VAL A 152 10.15 6.94 -3.77
CA VAL A 152 10.68 5.93 -2.84
C VAL A 152 10.00 6.05 -1.48
N PHE A 153 9.84 7.26 -0.94
CA PHE A 153 9.06 7.46 0.30
C PHE A 153 7.61 7.01 0.16
N ASN A 154 6.97 7.30 -0.98
CA ASN A 154 5.63 6.81 -1.25
C ASN A 154 5.57 5.27 -1.19
N VAL A 155 6.50 4.56 -1.82
CA VAL A 155 6.55 3.08 -1.81
C VAL A 155 6.83 2.54 -0.41
N VAL A 156 7.77 3.13 0.33
CA VAL A 156 8.20 2.63 1.66
C VAL A 156 7.11 2.83 2.72
N PHE A 157 6.40 3.96 2.68
CA PHE A 157 5.37 4.29 3.68
C PHE A 157 3.94 3.91 3.26
N ALA A 158 3.76 3.35 2.05
CA ALA A 158 2.43 2.92 1.60
C ALA A 158 1.91 1.76 2.45
N ASP A 159 0.60 1.77 2.69
CA ASP A 159 -0.08 0.66 3.35
C ASP A 159 -0.42 -0.45 2.34
N TYR A 160 0.12 -1.64 2.59
CA TYR A 160 -0.08 -2.85 1.79
C TYR A 160 -0.97 -3.87 2.50
N SER A 161 -1.46 -3.57 3.70
CA SER A 161 -2.21 -4.53 4.52
C SER A 161 -3.62 -4.76 3.97
N PRO A 162 -4.05 -6.03 3.80
CA PRO A 162 -5.40 -6.36 3.33
C PRO A 162 -6.48 -6.27 4.41
N GLY A 163 -6.17 -5.77 5.62
CA GLY A 163 -7.14 -5.70 6.71
C GLY A 163 -6.68 -4.86 7.90
N PHE A 164 -7.66 -4.16 8.50
CA PHE A 164 -7.54 -3.31 9.68
C PHE A 164 -6.98 -4.09 10.88
N SER A 165 -5.72 -3.85 11.25
CA SER A 165 -5.02 -4.65 12.25
C SER A 165 -4.38 -3.77 13.31
N ILE A 166 -5.13 -3.41 14.37
CA ILE A 166 -4.67 -3.00 15.74
C ILE A 166 -3.62 -1.84 15.86
N GLY A 167 -3.10 -1.29 14.76
CA GLY A 167 -2.08 -0.24 14.68
C GLY A 167 -2.59 1.09 14.12
N LEU A 168 -3.88 1.36 14.29
CA LEU A 168 -4.66 2.42 13.63
C LEU A 168 -3.97 3.77 13.45
N VAL A 169 -3.27 4.24 14.47
CA VAL A 169 -2.65 5.57 14.45
C VAL A 169 -1.39 5.57 13.58
N ARG A 170 -0.54 4.54 13.68
CA ARG A 170 0.72 4.48 12.92
C ARG A 170 0.49 4.13 11.45
N GLU A 171 -0.46 3.25 11.17
CA GLU A 171 -0.91 2.94 9.80
C GLU A 171 -1.48 4.18 9.12
N ARG A 172 -2.31 4.96 9.84
CA ARG A 172 -2.87 6.21 9.31
C ARG A 172 -1.81 7.27 9.03
N LEU A 173 -0.81 7.42 9.91
CA LEU A 173 0.28 8.39 9.71
C LEU A 173 1.17 8.01 8.52
N THR A 174 1.56 6.75 8.39
CA THR A 174 2.40 6.26 7.29
C THR A 174 1.68 6.38 5.95
N SER A 175 0.40 6.01 5.90
CA SER A 175 -0.45 6.19 4.71
C SER A 175 -0.58 7.67 4.29
N VAL A 176 -0.81 8.59 5.24
CA VAL A 176 -0.88 10.03 4.95
C VAL A 176 0.47 10.56 4.45
N LEU A 177 1.58 10.13 5.07
CA LEU A 177 2.93 10.52 4.63
C LEU A 177 3.23 10.03 3.21
N SER A 178 2.85 8.79 2.90
CA SER A 178 2.98 8.20 1.57
C SER A 178 2.20 8.99 0.52
N MET A 179 0.92 9.30 0.80
CA MET A 179 0.07 10.09 -0.10
C MET A 179 0.66 11.49 -0.32
N ASN A 180 1.08 12.18 0.75
CA ASN A 180 1.69 13.50 0.64
C ASN A 180 2.98 13.46 -0.19
N ALA A 181 3.84 12.46 0.01
CA ALA A 181 5.06 12.30 -0.78
C ALA A 181 4.77 12.15 -2.28
N ALA A 182 3.77 11.36 -2.66
CA ALA A 182 3.39 11.20 -4.06
C ALA A 182 2.77 12.47 -4.67
N ILE A 183 1.92 13.18 -3.92
CA ILE A 183 1.35 14.45 -4.37
C ILE A 183 2.46 15.50 -4.53
N SER A 184 3.37 15.60 -3.56
CA SER A 184 4.54 16.49 -3.65
C SER A 184 5.42 16.16 -4.84
N SER A 185 5.68 14.87 -5.11
CA SER A 185 6.41 14.45 -6.30
C SER A 185 5.72 14.94 -7.57
N SER A 186 4.41 14.70 -7.66
CA SER A 186 3.58 15.12 -8.80
C SER A 186 3.60 16.62 -9.04
N VAL A 187 3.55 17.43 -7.97
CA VAL A 187 3.65 18.90 -8.06
C VAL A 187 5.02 19.34 -8.59
N VAL A 188 6.11 18.76 -8.11
CA VAL A 188 7.46 19.12 -8.56
C VAL A 188 7.65 18.74 -10.03
N LEU A 189 7.20 17.55 -10.44
CA LEU A 189 7.21 17.11 -11.85
C LEU A 189 6.34 18.00 -12.73
N ALA A 190 5.17 18.43 -12.26
CA ALA A 190 4.25 19.27 -13.03
C ALA A 190 4.88 20.58 -13.50
N SER A 191 5.83 21.15 -12.75
CA SER A 191 6.55 22.37 -13.14
C SER A 191 7.34 22.26 -14.45
N ARG A 192 7.60 21.04 -14.93
CA ARG A 192 8.33 20.78 -16.18
C ARG A 192 7.43 20.77 -17.41
N LEU A 193 6.11 20.86 -17.24
CA LEU A 193 5.16 20.91 -18.34
C LEU A 193 5.00 22.34 -18.88
N SER A 194 4.93 22.47 -20.20
CA SER A 194 4.83 23.78 -20.86
C SER A 194 3.43 24.39 -20.79
N ASP A 195 2.38 23.58 -20.69
CA ASP A 195 0.99 24.02 -20.80
C ASP A 195 0.25 23.94 -19.47
N ASP A 196 -0.55 24.95 -19.16
CA ASP A 196 -1.33 24.99 -17.91
C ASP A 196 -2.42 23.90 -17.90
N LEU A 197 -2.94 23.54 -19.09
CA LEU A 197 -3.87 22.43 -19.23
C LEU A 197 -3.19 21.08 -18.93
N ALA A 198 -1.93 20.91 -19.32
CA ALA A 198 -1.15 19.71 -19.04
C ALA A 198 -0.89 19.56 -17.54
N VAL A 199 -0.51 20.65 -16.87
CA VAL A 199 -0.35 20.68 -15.41
C VAL A 199 -1.65 20.33 -14.70
N PHE A 200 -2.76 20.94 -15.14
CA PHE A 200 -4.08 20.63 -14.60
C PHE A 200 -4.44 19.15 -14.76
N ALA A 201 -4.27 18.60 -15.98
CA ALA A 201 -4.60 17.21 -16.29
C ALA A 201 -3.74 16.23 -15.48
N LEU A 202 -2.43 16.48 -15.36
CA LEU A 202 -1.52 15.66 -14.57
C LEU A 202 -1.88 15.71 -13.08
N MET A 203 -2.20 16.89 -12.54
CA MET A 203 -2.57 17.04 -11.13
C MET A 203 -3.91 16.39 -10.81
N LEU A 204 -4.89 16.50 -11.71
CA LEU A 204 -6.17 15.80 -11.58
C LEU A 204 -5.95 14.28 -11.56
N PHE A 205 -5.13 13.78 -12.48
CA PHE A 205 -4.76 12.37 -12.54
C PHE A 205 -3.99 11.92 -11.29
N SER A 206 -3.03 12.72 -10.80
CA SER A 206 -2.29 12.48 -9.55
C SER A 206 -3.23 12.29 -8.36
N VAL A 207 -4.23 13.17 -8.19
CA VAL A 207 -5.20 13.04 -7.10
C VAL A 207 -6.00 11.75 -7.22
N GLN A 208 -6.42 11.38 -8.44
CA GLN A 208 -7.14 10.11 -8.65
C GLN A 208 -6.30 8.90 -8.29
N VAL A 209 -5.04 8.93 -8.68
CA VAL A 209 -4.13 7.79 -8.59
C VAL A 209 -3.51 7.63 -7.20
N PHE A 210 -3.15 8.73 -6.53
CA PHE A 210 -2.48 8.69 -5.23
C PHE A 210 -3.38 8.99 -4.03
N ALA A 211 -4.55 9.60 -4.25
CA ALA A 211 -5.51 9.85 -3.16
C ALA A 211 -6.71 8.91 -3.22
N LEU A 212 -7.40 8.85 -4.36
CA LEU A 212 -8.69 8.14 -4.47
C LEU A 212 -8.49 6.63 -4.68
N PHE A 213 -7.55 6.24 -5.55
CA PHE A 213 -7.31 4.84 -5.88
C PHE A 213 -6.86 3.99 -4.67
N PRO A 214 -5.96 4.43 -3.76
CA PRO A 214 -5.61 3.65 -2.58
C PRO A 214 -6.81 3.35 -1.66
N ILE A 215 -7.73 4.31 -1.52
CA ILE A 215 -8.95 4.15 -0.72
C ILE A 215 -9.86 3.08 -1.35
N LEU A 216 -10.04 3.14 -2.68
CA LEU A 216 -10.80 2.14 -3.44
C LEU A 216 -10.12 0.75 -3.39
N ARG A 217 -8.80 0.71 -3.54
CA ARG A 217 -7.98 -0.50 -3.50
C ARG A 217 -8.14 -1.26 -2.18
N HIS A 218 -8.11 -0.59 -1.03
CA HIS A 218 -8.32 -1.28 0.25
C HIS A 218 -9.68 -2.00 0.32
N LYS A 219 -10.73 -1.44 -0.29
CA LYS A 219 -12.03 -2.12 -0.38
C LYS A 219 -11.99 -3.32 -1.34
N LEU A 220 -11.29 -3.19 -2.47
CA LEU A 220 -11.11 -4.29 -3.44
C LEU A 220 -10.20 -5.41 -2.92
N GLN A 221 -9.29 -5.12 -1.99
CA GLN A 221 -8.44 -6.13 -1.35
C GLN A 221 -9.20 -7.04 -0.38
N VAL A 222 -10.39 -6.65 0.07
CA VAL A 222 -11.28 -7.55 0.82
C VAL A 222 -12.15 -8.40 -0.12
N ALA A 223 -12.18 -8.05 -1.42
CA ALA A 223 -12.91 -8.79 -2.45
C ALA A 223 -12.18 -10.12 -2.79
N PRO A 224 -12.84 -11.04 -3.53
CA PRO A 224 -12.26 -12.35 -3.79
C PRO A 224 -10.95 -12.25 -4.58
N ALA A 225 -10.07 -13.25 -4.41
CA ALA A 225 -8.74 -13.29 -5.00
C ALA A 225 -8.73 -13.02 -6.52
N ILE A 226 -9.77 -13.45 -7.25
CA ILE A 226 -9.94 -13.21 -8.68
C ILE A 226 -9.92 -11.71 -9.01
N VAL A 227 -10.61 -10.88 -8.22
CA VAL A 227 -10.66 -9.43 -8.43
C VAL A 227 -9.27 -8.82 -8.21
N GLN A 228 -8.54 -9.28 -7.20
CA GLN A 228 -7.18 -8.80 -6.91
C GLN A 228 -6.20 -9.17 -8.01
N ILE A 229 -6.28 -10.40 -8.53
CA ILE A 229 -5.45 -10.85 -9.66
C ILE A 229 -5.76 -10.01 -10.89
N ILE A 230 -7.03 -9.86 -11.25
CA ILE A 230 -7.45 -9.07 -12.42
C ILE A 230 -6.96 -7.63 -12.30
N LEU A 231 -7.16 -6.99 -11.15
CA LEU A 231 -6.69 -5.62 -10.91
C LEU A 231 -5.17 -5.50 -11.07
N THR A 232 -4.40 -6.44 -10.51
CA THR A 232 -2.94 -6.44 -10.58
C THR A 232 -2.46 -6.62 -12.02
N VAL A 233 -3.04 -7.56 -12.76
CA VAL A 233 -2.70 -7.82 -14.17
C VAL A 233 -3.06 -6.63 -15.05
N LEU A 234 -4.23 -6.02 -14.84
CA LEU A 234 -4.66 -4.83 -15.58
C LEU A 234 -3.73 -3.65 -15.35
N LEU A 235 -3.35 -3.36 -14.09
CA LEU A 235 -2.44 -2.25 -13.78
C LEU A 235 -1.03 -2.51 -14.29
N ALA A 236 -0.48 -3.71 -14.10
CA ALA A 236 0.83 -4.06 -14.62
C ALA A 236 0.85 -4.02 -16.16
N GLY A 237 -0.17 -4.55 -16.81
CA GLY A 237 -0.34 -4.52 -18.26
C GLY A 237 -0.48 -3.09 -18.80
N LEU A 238 -1.27 -2.24 -18.14
CA LEU A 238 -1.41 -0.84 -18.50
C LEU A 238 -0.08 -0.08 -18.34
N SER A 239 0.65 -0.32 -17.25
CA SER A 239 1.98 0.25 -17.02
C SER A 239 2.95 -0.11 -18.14
N ILE A 240 3.02 -1.39 -18.53
CA ILE A 240 3.86 -1.87 -19.63
C ILE A 240 3.42 -1.27 -20.97
N ARG A 241 2.10 -1.22 -21.23
CA ARG A 241 1.58 -0.65 -22.48
C ARG A 241 1.92 0.82 -22.63
N LEU A 242 1.78 1.60 -21.57
CA LEU A 242 2.13 3.02 -21.56
C LEU A 242 3.63 3.25 -21.64
N ALA A 243 4.46 2.31 -21.14
CA ALA A 243 5.91 2.36 -21.25
C ALA A 243 6.46 1.95 -22.64
N SER A 244 5.71 1.14 -23.40
CA SER A 244 6.13 0.63 -24.71
C SER A 244 6.59 1.67 -25.73
N PRO A 245 5.94 2.85 -25.91
CA PRO A 245 6.42 3.86 -26.85
C PRO A 245 7.67 4.63 -26.37
N LEU A 246 8.02 4.58 -25.08
CA LEU A 246 9.13 5.36 -24.54
C LEU A 246 10.48 4.68 -24.74
N SER A 247 10.57 3.40 -24.35
CA SER A 247 11.79 2.62 -24.51
C SER A 247 11.55 1.14 -24.25
N THR A 248 12.12 0.30 -25.10
CA THR A 248 12.15 -1.15 -24.93
C THR A 248 12.89 -1.57 -23.66
N THR A 249 13.97 -0.86 -23.28
CA THR A 249 14.74 -1.19 -22.07
C THR A 249 13.92 -0.99 -20.80
N VAL A 250 13.14 0.09 -20.73
CA VAL A 250 12.25 0.38 -19.60
C VAL A 250 11.19 -0.71 -19.48
N VAL A 251 10.61 -1.17 -20.59
CA VAL A 251 9.63 -2.27 -20.58
C VAL A 251 10.22 -3.55 -20.01
N PHE A 252 11.43 -3.94 -20.43
CA PHE A 252 12.09 -5.13 -19.89
C PHE A 252 12.38 -5.00 -18.39
N ILE A 253 12.91 -3.85 -17.96
CA ILE A 253 13.19 -3.59 -16.54
C ILE A 253 11.91 -3.67 -15.71
N LEU A 254 10.81 -3.06 -16.17
CA LEU A 254 9.51 -3.11 -15.48
C LEU A 254 8.95 -4.53 -15.42
N GLY A 255 9.02 -5.28 -16.51
CA GLY A 255 8.57 -6.67 -16.56
C GLY A 255 9.35 -7.55 -15.57
N ILE A 256 10.68 -7.44 -15.57
CA ILE A 256 11.55 -8.17 -14.62
C ILE A 256 11.22 -7.76 -13.18
N MET A 257 11.05 -6.47 -12.91
CA MET A 257 10.72 -5.96 -11.57
C MET A 257 9.37 -6.52 -11.08
N PHE A 258 8.32 -6.49 -11.91
CA PHE A 258 7.01 -7.05 -11.53
C PHE A 258 7.08 -8.56 -11.30
N MET A 259 7.79 -9.30 -12.14
CA MET A 259 8.00 -10.75 -11.96
C MET A 259 8.77 -11.04 -10.67
N PHE A 260 9.82 -10.26 -10.39
CA PHE A 260 10.61 -10.40 -9.17
C PHE A 260 9.78 -10.15 -7.92
N VAL A 261 9.01 -9.06 -7.86
CA VAL A 261 8.16 -8.74 -6.71
C VAL A 261 7.04 -9.77 -6.53
N THR A 262 6.43 -10.24 -7.63
CA THR A 262 5.29 -11.17 -7.60
C THR A 262 5.69 -12.60 -7.22
N PHE A 263 6.84 -13.09 -7.68
CA PHE A 263 7.21 -14.50 -7.54
C PHE A 263 8.43 -14.71 -6.64
N VAL A 264 9.48 -13.91 -6.83
CA VAL A 264 10.75 -14.08 -6.11
C VAL A 264 10.60 -13.60 -4.66
N GLY A 265 9.94 -12.47 -4.42
CA GLY A 265 9.66 -11.97 -3.08
C GLY A 265 8.94 -13.02 -2.20
N PRO A 266 7.76 -13.51 -2.61
CA PRO A 266 7.05 -14.61 -1.95
C PRO A 266 7.89 -15.87 -1.80
N TRP A 267 8.71 -16.23 -2.79
CA TRP A 267 9.57 -17.40 -2.72
C TRP A 267 10.65 -17.25 -1.65
N VAL A 268 11.32 -16.10 -1.56
CA VAL A 268 12.31 -15.80 -0.51
C VAL A 268 11.65 -15.84 0.87
N LEU A 269 10.45 -15.28 1.02
CA LEU A 269 9.70 -15.33 2.29
C LEU A 269 9.28 -16.74 2.66
N PHE A 270 8.83 -17.53 1.70
CA PHE A 270 8.49 -18.95 1.89
C PHE A 270 9.72 -19.76 2.29
N TRP A 271 10.84 -19.57 1.59
CA TRP A 271 12.12 -20.20 1.92
C TRP A 271 12.64 -19.79 3.30
N SER A 272 12.48 -18.52 3.67
CA SER A 272 12.89 -17.99 4.98
C SER A 272 12.14 -18.65 6.16
N GLN A 273 10.96 -19.23 5.92
CA GLN A 273 10.23 -19.97 6.96
C GLN A 273 11.04 -21.12 7.56
N ARG A 274 11.94 -21.74 6.78
CA ARG A 274 12.79 -22.84 7.26
C ARG A 274 13.78 -22.45 8.36
N TYR A 275 14.05 -21.16 8.50
CA TYR A 275 14.96 -20.61 9.51
C TYR A 275 14.24 -20.09 10.75
N LYS A 276 12.89 -20.14 10.79
CA LYS A 276 12.14 -19.73 11.97
C LYS A 276 12.30 -20.76 13.08
N ASN A 277 12.82 -20.30 14.21
CA ASN A 277 12.98 -21.09 15.41
C ASN A 277 12.48 -20.27 16.60
N GLU A 278 11.22 -20.49 16.98
CA GLU A 278 10.64 -19.96 18.22
C GLU A 278 10.79 -21.02 19.30
N ILE A 279 11.46 -20.69 20.40
CA ILE A 279 11.56 -21.57 21.56
C ILE A 279 10.66 -20.98 22.63
N ARG A 280 9.59 -21.70 22.98
CA ARG A 280 8.71 -21.36 24.08
C ARG A 280 8.94 -22.29 25.25
N GLY A 281 8.70 -21.77 26.44
CA GLY A 281 8.80 -22.54 27.65
C GLY A 281 7.77 -22.07 28.67
N PRO A 282 7.65 -22.78 29.80
CA PRO A 282 6.68 -22.45 30.83
C PRO A 282 6.95 -21.07 31.48
N TRP A 283 8.10 -20.42 31.21
CA TRP A 283 8.45 -19.08 31.68
C TRP A 283 7.87 -17.96 30.80
N ASP A 284 7.25 -18.29 29.67
CA ASP A 284 6.58 -17.29 28.85
C ASP A 284 5.37 -16.71 29.60
N VAL A 285 5.14 -15.41 29.38
CA VAL A 285 4.04 -14.67 30.02
C VAL A 285 2.72 -15.33 29.67
N ALA A 286 1.92 -15.65 30.69
CA ALA A 286 0.58 -16.21 30.49
C ALA A 286 -0.28 -15.20 29.72
N VAL A 287 -0.87 -15.64 28.61
CA VAL A 287 -1.81 -14.82 27.85
C VAL A 287 -3.16 -14.87 28.59
N PRO A 288 -3.66 -13.75 29.14
CA PRO A 288 -4.92 -13.75 29.87
C PRO A 288 -6.05 -14.14 28.91
N LYS A 289 -6.81 -15.18 29.26
CA LYS A 289 -8.09 -15.48 28.60
C LYS A 289 -9.12 -14.53 29.17
N VAL A 290 -9.45 -13.47 28.43
CA VAL A 290 -10.59 -12.61 28.76
C VAL A 290 -11.83 -13.33 28.24
N ASN A 291 -12.64 -13.85 29.16
CA ASN A 291 -13.97 -14.40 28.86
C ASN A 291 -14.98 -13.27 28.66
#